data_AF-A0A3P7JKQ5-F1
#
_entry.id   AF-A0A3P7JKQ5-F1
#
_cell.length_a   1.000
_cell.length_b   1.000
_cell.length_c   1.000
_cell.angle_alpha   90.00
_cell.angle_beta   90.00
_cell.angle_gamma   90.00
#
_symmetry.space_group_name_H-M   'P 1'
#
loop_
_entity.id
_entity.type
_entity.pdbx_description
1 polymer ?
#
loop_
_entity_poly.entity_id
_entity_poly.type
_entity_poly.pdbx_seq_one_letter_code
_entity_poly.pdbx_strand_id
1 'polypeptide(L)'
;MQIRAAVPSRSKIKSVVDAVEHHLLRSLTARAELQYESMDVVEEGSAAPCSVHQMPRPATTVLSTHPAILLSDYLFEADTIEDARKNFDELLGLKTNLGKFLQRTRQLESRVVYPRWSH
;
A
#
# COMPACT_ATOMS: atom_id res chain seq x y z
N MET A 1 11.12 12.96 16.21
CA MET A 1 11.02 11.49 16.36
C MET A 1 10.56 11.17 17.78
N GLN A 2 9.36 10.62 17.96
CA GLN A 2 8.90 10.13 19.27
C GLN A 2 9.20 8.64 19.35
N ILE A 3 9.92 8.22 20.39
CA ILE A 3 10.23 6.81 20.67
C ILE A 3 8.91 6.07 20.90
N ARG A 4 8.66 4.99 20.15
CA ARG A 4 7.30 4.46 19.95
C ARG A 4 7.07 3.04 20.50
N ALA A 5 8.12 2.31 20.85
CA ALA A 5 8.08 1.19 21.79
C ALA A 5 9.37 1.27 22.61
N ALA A 6 9.25 1.33 23.94
CA ALA A 6 10.40 1.43 24.84
C ALA A 6 10.27 0.36 25.92
N VAL A 7 11.35 -0.38 26.10
CA VAL A 7 11.49 -1.40 27.14
C VAL A 7 12.87 -1.22 27.78
N PRO A 8 13.01 -1.42 29.10
CA PRO A 8 14.30 -1.34 29.78
C PRO A 8 15.34 -2.25 29.12
N SER A 9 16.61 -1.83 29.08
CA SER A 9 17.70 -2.52 28.40
C SER A 9 17.99 -3.95 28.91
N ARG A 10 17.47 -4.31 30.09
CA ARG A 10 17.59 -5.65 30.70
C ARG A 10 16.30 -6.48 30.62
N SER A 11 15.36 -6.10 29.78
CA SER A 11 14.08 -6.82 29.64
C SER A 11 14.26 -8.17 28.96
N LYS A 12 13.41 -9.14 29.32
CA LYS A 12 13.35 -10.42 28.62
C LYS A 12 12.90 -10.20 27.18
N ILE A 13 13.42 -11.00 26.25
CA ILE A 13 13.08 -10.93 24.82
C ILE A 13 11.56 -10.91 24.60
N LYS A 14 10.81 -11.72 25.36
CA LYS A 14 9.35 -11.74 25.32
C LYS A 14 8.73 -10.35 25.54
N SER A 15 9.18 -9.61 26.54
CA SER A 15 8.68 -8.26 26.83
C SER A 15 9.00 -7.26 25.71
N VAL A 16 10.09 -7.47 24.98
CA VAL A 16 10.43 -6.67 23.79
C VAL A 16 9.46 -6.98 22.66
N VAL A 17 9.19 -8.26 22.41
CA VAL A 17 8.23 -8.71 21.38
C VAL A 17 6.83 -8.17 21.68
N ASP A 18 6.36 -8.35 22.92
CA ASP A 18 5.04 -7.86 23.34
C ASP A 18 4.91 -6.33 23.16
N ALA A 19 5.96 -5.57 23.48
CA ALA A 19 5.97 -4.11 23.31
C ALA A 19 5.92 -3.69 21.83
N VAL A 20 6.57 -4.44 20.94
CA VAL A 20 6.52 -4.20 19.49
C VAL A 20 5.16 -4.57 18.92
N GLU A 21 4.62 -5.73 19.26
CA GLU A 21 3.29 -6.18 18.82
C GLU A 21 2.20 -5.18 19.22
N HIS A 22 2.22 -4.77 20.48
CA HIS A 22 1.27 -3.79 20.99
C HIS A 22 1.40 -2.43 20.28
N HIS A 23 2.64 -2.01 19.97
CA HIS A 23 2.87 -0.79 19.22
C HIS A 23 2.31 -0.86 17.79
N LEU A 24 2.51 -1.99 17.10
CA LEU A 24 2.01 -2.23 15.75
C LEU A 24 0.49 -2.21 15.72
N LEU A 25 -0.16 -2.96 16.62
CA LEU A 25 -1.63 -3.00 16.74
C LEU A 25 -2.20 -1.59 16.94
N ARG A 26 -1.70 -0.86 17.95
CA ARG A 26 -2.16 0.50 18.22
C ARG A 26 -2.01 1.43 17.01
N SER A 27 -0.90 1.31 16.29
CA SER A 27 -0.61 2.16 15.12
C SER A 27 -1.50 1.83 13.93
N LEU A 28 -1.80 0.54 13.71
CA LEU A 28 -2.70 0.10 12.65
C LEU A 28 -4.14 0.48 12.95
N THR A 29 -4.62 0.26 14.18
CA THR A 29 -5.97 0.66 14.60
C THR A 29 -6.19 2.16 14.44
N ALA A 30 -5.27 3.00 14.92
CA ALA A 30 -5.39 4.45 14.78
C ALA A 30 -5.43 4.91 13.31
N ARG A 31 -4.71 4.23 12.40
CA ARG A 31 -4.79 4.53 10.96
C ARG A 31 -6.11 4.09 10.34
N ALA A 32 -6.61 2.91 10.74
CA ALA A 32 -7.89 2.41 10.28
C ALA A 32 -9.05 3.33 10.73
N GLU A 33 -9.01 3.84 11.96
CA GLU A 33 -9.98 4.82 12.48
C GLU A 33 -9.96 6.12 11.67
N LEU A 34 -8.77 6.68 11.39
CA LEU A 34 -8.63 7.88 10.55
C LEU A 34 -9.13 7.67 9.11
N GLN A 35 -9.01 6.46 8.57
CA GLN A 35 -9.54 6.14 7.24
C GLN A 35 -11.05 5.88 7.23
N TYR A 36 -11.63 5.48 8.37
CA TYR A 36 -13.06 5.21 8.49
C TYR A 36 -13.90 6.50 8.50
N GLU A 37 -13.38 7.60 9.05
CA GLU A 37 -14.05 8.93 9.02
C GLU A 37 -14.05 9.59 7.63
N SER A 38 -13.39 9.02 6.62
CA SER A 38 -13.32 9.55 5.25
C SER A 38 -14.31 8.90 4.27
N MET A 39 -15.21 8.04 4.74
CA MET A 39 -16.17 7.29 3.91
C MET A 39 -17.62 7.75 4.05
N ASP A 40 -17.87 9.02 4.41
CA ASP A 40 -19.20 9.59 4.19
C ASP A 40 -19.46 9.71 2.68
N VAL A 41 -20.25 8.78 2.16
CA VAL A 41 -20.73 8.81 0.77
C VAL A 41 -21.70 9.98 0.66
N VAL A 42 -21.21 11.12 0.20
CA VAL A 42 -22.07 12.21 -0.26
C VAL A 42 -22.72 11.72 -1.55
N GLU A 43 -24.03 11.49 -1.54
CA GLU A 43 -24.80 11.31 -2.78
C GLU A 43 -24.76 12.61 -3.58
N GLU A 44 -23.72 12.80 -4.40
CA GLU A 44 -23.74 13.83 -5.43
C GLU A 44 -24.66 13.36 -6.56
N GLY A 45 -25.88 13.89 -6.54
CA GLY A 45 -26.78 13.86 -7.68
C GLY A 45 -26.15 14.60 -8.86
N SER A 46 -25.37 13.88 -9.66
CA SER A 46 -24.95 14.30 -10.98
C SER A 46 -24.60 13.05 -11.79
N ALA A 47 -25.08 12.99 -13.02
CA ALA A 47 -24.74 11.94 -13.98
C ALA A 47 -23.26 12.06 -14.37
N ALA A 48 -22.35 11.73 -13.46
CA ALA A 48 -20.96 11.52 -13.78
C ALA A 48 -20.86 10.24 -14.63
N PRO A 49 -20.05 10.24 -15.71
CA PRO A 49 -19.81 9.03 -16.47
C PRO A 49 -19.32 7.94 -15.50
N CYS A 50 -19.82 6.71 -15.64
CA CYS A 50 -19.38 5.57 -14.84
C CYS A 50 -17.85 5.53 -14.81
N SER A 51 -17.26 6.02 -13.72
CA SER A 51 -15.82 5.96 -13.52
C SER A 51 -15.49 4.50 -13.31
N VAL A 52 -14.91 3.88 -14.33
CA VAL A 52 -14.39 2.52 -14.20
C VAL A 52 -13.09 2.65 -13.43
N HIS A 53 -13.16 2.58 -12.10
CA HIS A 53 -11.99 2.57 -11.25
C HIS A 53 -11.02 1.51 -11.76
N GLN A 54 -9.85 1.93 -12.24
CA GLN A 54 -8.83 0.98 -12.67
C GLN A 54 -8.35 0.19 -11.45
N MET A 55 -8.19 -1.13 -11.64
CA MET A 55 -7.54 -1.97 -10.64
C MET A 55 -6.12 -1.44 -10.38
N PRO A 56 -5.68 -1.35 -9.12
CA PRO A 56 -4.34 -0.86 -8.80
C PRO A 56 -3.27 -1.64 -9.56
N ARG A 57 -2.36 -0.91 -10.21
CA ARG A 57 -1.31 -1.47 -11.06
C ARG A 57 -0.05 -1.67 -10.21
N PRO A 58 0.50 -2.89 -10.09
CA PRO A 58 1.71 -3.10 -9.31
C PRO A 58 2.92 -2.47 -9.99
N ALA A 59 3.68 -1.68 -9.22
CA ALA A 59 4.99 -1.16 -9.57
C ALA A 59 6.05 -1.81 -8.69
N THR A 60 6.71 -2.84 -9.24
CA THR A 60 7.65 -3.67 -8.49
C THR A 60 9.08 -3.34 -8.88
N THR A 61 9.96 -3.16 -7.90
CA THR A 61 11.40 -2.92 -8.10
C THR A 61 12.22 -3.72 -7.08
N VAL A 62 13.55 -3.65 -7.20
CA VAL A 62 14.47 -4.27 -6.22
C VAL A 62 15.26 -3.20 -5.50
N LEU A 63 15.60 -3.48 -4.24
CA LEU A 63 16.48 -2.60 -3.49
C LEU A 63 17.89 -2.63 -4.11
N SER A 64 18.46 -1.45 -4.37
CA SER A 64 19.75 -1.32 -5.04
C SER A 64 20.90 -2.00 -4.28
N THR A 65 20.88 -1.93 -2.95
CA THR A 65 21.90 -2.51 -2.07
C THR A 65 21.70 -4.01 -1.84
N HIS A 66 20.47 -4.51 -1.96
CA HIS A 66 20.11 -5.91 -1.70
C HIS A 66 19.10 -6.41 -2.74
N PRO A 67 19.56 -6.86 -3.93
CA PRO A 67 18.68 -7.23 -5.04
C PRO A 67 17.72 -8.39 -4.76
N ALA A 68 17.95 -9.16 -3.70
CA ALA A 68 17.04 -10.21 -3.23
C ALA A 68 15.77 -9.64 -2.57
N ILE A 69 15.77 -8.36 -2.19
CA ILE A 69 14.62 -7.69 -1.57
C ILE A 69 13.79 -7.03 -2.68
N LEU A 70 12.58 -7.54 -2.85
CA LEU A 70 11.57 -7.03 -3.78
C LEU A 70 10.70 -5.99 -3.06
N LEU A 71 10.48 -4.85 -3.69
CA LEU A 71 9.63 -3.76 -3.22
C LEU A 71 8.48 -3.59 -4.22
N SER A 72 7.26 -3.46 -3.72
CA SER A 72 6.08 -3.25 -4.57
C SER A 72 5.26 -2.09 -4.04
N ASP A 73 4.90 -1.17 -4.93
CA ASP A 73 3.88 -0.16 -4.72
C ASP A 73 2.70 -0.44 -5.66
N TYR A 74 1.55 0.17 -5.40
CA TYR A 74 0.35 0.05 -6.23
C TYR A 74 -0.05 1.41 -6.77
N LEU A 75 0.10 1.57 -8.08
CA LEU A 75 -0.24 2.78 -8.82
C LEU A 75 -1.74 2.81 -9.13
N PHE A 76 -2.40 3.91 -8.80
CA PHE A 76 -3.76 4.20 -9.25
C PHE A 76 -3.74 4.83 -10.65
N GLU A 77 -4.90 5.29 -11.11
CA GLU A 77 -5.13 5.69 -12.51
C GLU A 77 -4.25 6.87 -12.97
N ALA A 78 -3.96 7.82 -12.09
CA ALA A 78 -3.09 8.96 -12.37
C ALA A 78 -1.61 8.71 -12.03
N ASP A 79 -1.31 7.64 -11.28
CA ASP A 79 0.03 7.46 -10.73
C ASP A 79 1.00 6.91 -11.77
N THR A 80 2.23 7.38 -11.70
CA THR A 80 3.33 7.01 -12.57
C THR A 80 4.37 6.18 -11.82
N ILE A 81 5.32 5.59 -12.54
CA ILE A 81 6.40 4.82 -11.91
C ILE A 81 7.30 5.76 -11.09
N GLU A 82 7.39 7.02 -11.51
CA GLU A 82 8.06 8.11 -10.83
C GLU A 82 7.43 8.37 -9.46
N ASP A 83 6.10 8.29 -9.35
CA ASP A 83 5.38 8.43 -8.08
C ASP A 83 5.70 7.27 -7.13
N ALA A 84 5.72 6.03 -7.61
CA ALA A 84 6.17 4.89 -6.79
C ALA A 84 7.63 5.02 -6.34
N ARG A 85 8.51 5.53 -7.21
CA ARG A 85 9.90 5.79 -6.83
C ARG A 85 9.99 6.86 -5.74
N LYS A 86 9.23 7.95 -5.89
CA LYS A 86 9.14 9.02 -4.89
C LYS A 86 8.63 8.48 -3.55
N ASN A 87 7.59 7.63 -3.57
CA ASN A 87 7.07 6.96 -2.39
C ASN A 87 8.14 6.12 -1.68
N PHE A 88 8.94 5.35 -2.43
CA PHE A 88 10.03 4.58 -1.82
C PHE A 88 11.13 5.45 -1.22
N ASP A 89 11.47 6.57 -1.84
CA ASP A 89 12.50 7.50 -1.34
C ASP A 89 12.00 8.30 -0.12
N GLU A 90 10.79 8.85 -0.20
CA GLU A 90 10.23 9.73 0.84
C GLU A 90 9.68 8.97 2.05
N LEU A 91 9.02 7.83 1.84
CA LEU A 91 8.38 7.09 2.94
C LEU A 91 9.33 6.10 3.61
N LEU A 92 10.27 5.53 2.85
CA LEU A 92 11.15 4.45 3.33
C LEU A 92 12.64 4.83 3.32
N GLY A 93 13.02 5.98 2.73
CA GLY A 93 14.44 6.35 2.58
C GLY A 93 15.21 5.40 1.66
N LEU A 94 14.51 4.66 0.78
CA LEU A 94 15.10 3.61 -0.03
C LEU A 94 15.47 4.14 -1.42
N LYS A 95 16.76 4.14 -1.73
CA LYS A 95 17.25 4.44 -3.07
C LYS A 95 16.95 3.29 -4.03
N THR A 96 15.89 3.42 -4.81
CA THR A 96 15.52 2.50 -5.89
C THR A 96 15.97 3.03 -7.26
N ASN A 97 16.20 2.13 -8.21
CA ASN A 97 16.59 2.48 -9.58
C ASN A 97 15.38 2.34 -10.51
N LEU A 98 15.05 3.43 -11.23
CA LEU A 98 13.89 3.49 -12.13
C LEU A 98 13.94 2.40 -13.22
N GLY A 99 15.12 2.08 -13.74
CA GLY A 99 15.31 1.05 -14.76
C GLY A 99 15.07 -0.39 -14.29
N LYS A 100 14.79 -0.60 -12.99
CA LYS A 100 14.47 -1.93 -12.43
C LYS A 100 13.00 -2.12 -12.12
N PHE A 101 12.15 -1.14 -12.44
CA PHE A 101 10.72 -1.30 -12.29
C PHE A 101 10.16 -2.24 -13.35
N LEU A 102 9.49 -3.30 -12.88
CA LEU A 102 8.74 -4.22 -13.71
C LEU A 102 7.28 -3.82 -13.67
N GLN A 103 6.75 -3.42 -14.82
CA GLN A 103 5.31 -3.24 -14.99
C GLN A 103 4.74 -4.55 -15.54
N ARG A 104 4.09 -5.34 -14.68
CA ARG A 104 3.27 -6.46 -15.16
C ARG A 104 1.96 -5.86 -15.71
N THR A 105 1.90 -5.67 -17.02
CA THR A 105 0.63 -5.42 -17.70
C THR A 105 -0.20 -6.71 -17.64
N ARG A 106 -1.41 -6.60 -17.08
CA ARG A 106 -2.34 -7.72 -16.87
C ARG A 106 -2.96 -8.09 -18.22
N GLN A 107 -2.24 -8.80 -19.09
CA GLN A 107 -2.83 -9.44 -20.28
C GLN A 107 -3.42 -10.84 -19.98
N LEU A 108 -3.90 -11.07 -18.75
CA LEU A 108 -4.44 -12.36 -18.31
C LEU A 108 -5.68 -12.20 -17.42
N GLU A 109 -6.71 -11.50 -17.89
CA GLU A 109 -8.08 -11.65 -17.35
C GLU A 109 -9.14 -11.62 -18.48
N SER A 110 -8.87 -12.31 -19.58
CA SER A 110 -9.92 -12.73 -20.52
C SER A 110 -10.62 -13.98 -19.97
N ARG A 111 -11.34 -13.88 -18.83
CA ARG A 111 -12.29 -14.93 -18.37
C ARG A 111 -13.16 -14.61 -17.14
N VAL A 112 -13.54 -13.35 -16.90
CA VAL A 112 -14.67 -13.09 -16.00
C VAL A 112 -15.97 -13.18 -16.81
N VAL A 113 -16.54 -14.39 -16.87
CA VAL A 113 -17.90 -14.61 -17.35
C VAL A 113 -18.84 -14.14 -16.24
N TYR A 114 -19.50 -12.99 -16.43
CA TYR A 114 -20.59 -12.58 -15.56
C TYR A 114 -21.78 -13.53 -15.75
N PRO A 115 -22.40 -14.07 -14.68
CA PRO A 115 -23.65 -14.80 -14.81
C PRO A 115 -24.76 -13.81 -15.19
N ARG A 116 -25.41 -14.08 -16.33
CA ARG A 116 -26.60 -13.37 -16.79
C ARG A 116 -27.77 -13.76 -15.87
N TRP A 117 -28.15 -12.87 -14.96
CA TRP A 117 -29.42 -13.00 -14.24
C TRP A 117 -30.56 -12.66 -15.20
N SER A 118 -31.39 -13.65 -15.51
CA SER A 118 -32.65 -13.49 -16.22
C SER A 118 -33.74 -13.08 -15.23
N HIS A 119 -34.31 -11.89 -15.45
CA HIS A 119 -35.65 -11.53 -14.96
C HIS A 119 -36.70 -12.03 -15.95
#